data_AF-R7HH61-F1
#
_entry.id   AF-R7HH61-F1
#
_cell.length_a   1.000
_cell.length_b   1.000
_cell.length_c   1.000
_cell.angle_alpha   90.00
_cell.angle_beta   90.00
_cell.angle_gamma   90.00
#
_symmetry.space_group_name_H-M   'P 1'
#
loop_
_entity.id
_entity.type
_entity.pdbx_description
1 polymer ?
#
loop_
_entity_poly.entity_id
_entity_poly.type
_entity_poly.pdbx_seq_one_letter_code
_entity_poly.pdbx_strand_id
1 'polypeptide(L)'
;MESETTKFLNNLYPYFKMLDNINNGLTKVIRSNKDNDPYQNEELFYNITSELLRLLPYKYNEKDKSIILDNKSGILLLADKIDYIENKYKKILNFDRFHDVLKDIHKIRNKYIHEPHNISYAFSVGGTSICSMGLYYKNQLLSISSVSLAPIVYYLNKVFEMIKSDSVKLIEQDEKYKEYPYYETFTNFDFSRKSWNYTILPEYLMPDF
;
A
#
# COMPACT_ATOMS: atom_id res chain seq x y z
N MET A 1 -32.55 -5.90 -5.59
CA MET A 1 -32.05 -5.54 -4.25
C MET A 1 -30.69 -6.21 -4.12
N GLU A 2 -29.62 -5.43 -3.94
CA GLU A 2 -28.25 -5.98 -3.88
C GLU A 2 -28.10 -6.87 -2.64
N SER A 3 -27.54 -8.08 -2.79
CA SER A 3 -27.33 -8.98 -1.65
C SER A 3 -26.23 -8.43 -0.74
N GLU A 4 -26.27 -8.74 0.56
CA GLU A 4 -25.24 -8.32 1.52
C GLU A 4 -23.84 -8.78 1.09
N THR A 5 -23.75 -10.00 0.53
CA THR A 5 -22.52 -10.53 -0.08
C THR A 5 -22.05 -9.69 -1.25
N THR A 6 -22.96 -9.31 -2.16
CA THR A 6 -22.63 -8.45 -3.32
C THR A 6 -22.10 -7.10 -2.87
N LYS A 7 -22.74 -6.48 -1.86
CA LYS A 7 -22.29 -5.22 -1.28
C LYS A 7 -20.91 -5.34 -0.64
N PHE A 8 -20.66 -6.41 0.12
CA PHE A 8 -19.37 -6.69 0.73
C PHE A 8 -18.26 -6.81 -0.33
N LEU A 9 -18.49 -7.61 -1.38
CA LEU A 9 -17.57 -7.78 -2.49
C LEU A 9 -17.30 -6.45 -3.21
N ASN A 10 -18.34 -5.64 -3.47
CA ASN A 10 -18.15 -4.31 -4.07
C ASN A 10 -17.33 -3.37 -3.18
N ASN A 11 -17.50 -3.44 -1.86
CA ASN A 11 -16.72 -2.63 -0.92
C ASN A 11 -15.24 -3.03 -0.85
N LEU A 12 -14.87 -4.25 -1.24
CA LEU A 12 -13.47 -4.70 -1.28
C LEU A 12 -12.70 -4.16 -2.49
N TYR A 13 -13.39 -3.96 -3.61
CA TYR A 13 -12.77 -3.59 -4.89
C TYR A 13 -11.83 -2.37 -4.79
N PRO A 14 -12.22 -1.23 -4.16
CA PRO A 14 -11.34 -0.08 -4.05
C PRO A 14 -10.01 -0.40 -3.37
N TYR A 15 -10.01 -1.24 -2.33
CA TYR A 15 -8.79 -1.61 -1.60
C TYR A 15 -7.88 -2.51 -2.44
N PHE A 16 -8.47 -3.47 -3.16
CA PHE A 16 -7.71 -4.32 -4.09
C PHE A 16 -7.07 -3.47 -5.19
N LYS A 17 -7.81 -2.48 -5.71
CA LYS A 17 -7.28 -1.59 -6.74
C LYS A 17 -6.16 -0.71 -6.22
N MET A 18 -6.27 -0.18 -5.00
CA MET A 18 -5.18 0.58 -4.35
C MET A 18 -3.92 -0.26 -4.22
N LEU A 19 -4.03 -1.51 -3.75
CA LEU A 19 -2.87 -2.39 -3.62
C LEU A 19 -2.28 -2.78 -4.99
N ASP A 20 -3.10 -3.00 -6.01
CA ASP A 20 -2.63 -3.25 -7.37
C ASP A 20 -1.88 -2.03 -7.93
N ASN A 21 -2.40 -0.81 -7.72
CA ASN A 21 -1.73 0.43 -8.09
C ASN A 21 -0.36 0.56 -7.41
N ILE A 22 -0.27 0.26 -6.11
CA ILE A 22 1.01 0.27 -5.36
C ILE A 22 2.00 -0.72 -5.98
N ASN A 23 1.57 -1.95 -6.25
CA ASN A 23 2.43 -2.98 -6.84
C ASN A 23 2.93 -2.63 -8.25
N ASN A 24 2.05 -2.07 -9.08
CA ASN A 24 2.39 -1.60 -10.41
C ASN A 24 3.34 -0.41 -10.34
N GLY A 25 3.13 0.49 -9.37
CA GLY A 25 4.04 1.59 -9.05
C GLY A 25 5.43 1.10 -8.70
N LEU A 26 5.57 0.19 -7.73
CA LEU A 26 6.87 -0.38 -7.35
C LEU A 26 7.56 -1.10 -8.52
N THR A 27 6.79 -1.82 -9.36
CA THR A 27 7.33 -2.46 -10.56
C THR A 27 7.89 -1.43 -11.54
N LYS A 28 7.17 -0.32 -11.77
CA LYS A 28 7.63 0.78 -12.62
C LYS A 28 8.90 1.42 -12.06
N VAL A 29 8.88 1.79 -10.77
CA VAL A 29 10.02 2.39 -10.06
C VAL A 29 11.32 1.60 -10.25
N ILE A 30 11.28 0.27 -10.20
CA ILE A 30 12.46 -0.58 -10.41
C ILE A 30 12.86 -0.67 -11.88
N ARG A 31 11.87 -0.76 -12.78
CA ARG A 31 12.10 -0.91 -14.23
C ARG A 31 12.57 0.38 -14.89
N SER A 32 12.24 1.53 -14.30
CA SER A 32 12.54 2.88 -14.78
C SER A 32 14.03 3.26 -14.69
N ASN A 33 14.96 2.30 -14.72
CA ASN A 33 16.38 2.58 -14.53
C ASN A 33 17.14 2.98 -15.79
N LYS A 34 18.01 3.98 -15.59
CA LYS A 34 18.98 4.68 -16.44
C LYS A 34 18.57 5.99 -17.13
N ASP A 35 17.37 6.12 -17.69
CA ASP A 35 17.06 7.28 -18.57
C ASP A 35 15.79 8.07 -18.19
N ASN A 36 15.19 7.79 -17.03
CA ASN A 36 13.90 8.38 -16.67
C ASN A 36 14.03 9.81 -16.12
N ASP A 37 13.05 10.62 -16.51
CA ASP A 37 12.81 11.95 -15.96
C ASP A 37 12.63 11.88 -14.43
N PRO A 38 13.42 12.63 -13.63
CA PRO A 38 13.29 12.66 -12.18
C PRO A 38 11.87 12.98 -11.69
N TYR A 39 11.10 13.78 -12.45
CA TYR A 39 9.71 14.09 -12.11
C TYR A 39 8.79 12.87 -12.21
N GLN A 40 9.07 11.92 -13.11
CA GLN A 40 8.28 10.68 -13.20
C GLN A 40 8.51 9.79 -11.98
N ASN A 41 9.75 9.69 -11.48
CA ASN A 41 10.04 8.91 -10.29
C ASN A 41 9.42 9.54 -9.04
N GLU A 42 9.48 10.87 -8.94
CA GLU A 42 8.76 11.63 -7.91
C GLU A 42 7.26 11.30 -7.91
N GLU A 43 6.62 11.40 -9.07
CA GLU A 43 5.19 11.11 -9.23
C GLU A 43 4.86 9.66 -8.84
N LEU A 44 5.68 8.69 -9.24
CA LEU A 44 5.50 7.29 -8.88
C LEU A 44 5.56 7.09 -7.35
N PHE A 45 6.57 7.63 -6.68
CA PHE A 45 6.67 7.54 -5.21
C PHE A 45 5.53 8.28 -4.51
N TYR A 46 5.14 9.45 -4.99
CA TYR A 46 3.99 10.18 -4.45
C TYR A 46 2.69 9.37 -4.57
N ASN A 47 2.46 8.72 -5.70
CA ASN A 47 1.28 7.87 -5.91
C ASN A 47 1.30 6.63 -5.01
N ILE A 48 2.44 5.93 -4.91
CA ILE A 48 2.60 4.76 -4.04
C ILE A 48 2.33 5.12 -2.57
N THR A 49 2.95 6.20 -2.09
CA THR A 49 2.81 6.64 -0.69
C THR A 49 1.41 7.14 -0.37
N SER A 50 0.75 7.82 -1.33
CA SER A 50 -0.64 8.26 -1.19
C SER A 50 -1.61 7.08 -1.10
N GLU A 51 -1.45 6.06 -1.92
CA GLU A 51 -2.29 4.86 -1.87
C GLU A 51 -2.02 4.05 -0.60
N LEU A 52 -0.75 3.95 -0.16
CA LEU A 52 -0.42 3.30 1.12
C LEU A 52 -1.09 3.99 2.31
N LEU A 53 -1.14 5.32 2.35
CA LEU A 53 -1.85 6.06 3.39
C LEU A 53 -3.35 5.78 3.40
N ARG A 54 -3.96 5.59 2.24
CA ARG A 54 -5.40 5.27 2.14
C ARG A 54 -5.70 3.82 2.50
N LEU A 55 -4.75 2.93 2.22
CA LEU A 55 -4.87 1.50 2.47
C LEU A 55 -4.60 1.14 3.94
N LEU A 56 -3.74 1.90 4.64
CA LEU A 56 -3.40 1.71 6.04
C LEU A 56 -4.26 2.60 6.95
N PRO A 57 -5.26 2.05 7.67
CA PRO A 57 -6.18 2.81 8.50
C PRO A 57 -5.53 3.11 9.86
N TYR A 58 -4.68 4.14 9.90
CA TYR A 58 -4.04 4.61 11.13
C TYR A 58 -4.20 6.11 11.32
N LYS A 59 -4.08 6.53 12.59
CA LYS A 59 -3.94 7.93 12.99
C LYS A 59 -2.52 8.18 13.44
N TYR A 60 -1.95 9.28 12.97
CA TYR A 60 -0.68 9.80 13.47
C TYR A 60 -0.95 10.87 14.52
N ASN A 61 -0.40 10.71 15.72
CA ASN A 61 -0.44 11.75 16.75
C ASN A 61 0.86 12.55 16.71
N GLU A 62 0.77 13.78 16.22
CA GLU A 62 1.93 14.69 16.11
C GLU A 62 2.60 15.00 17.46
N LYS A 63 1.86 14.94 18.59
CA LYS A 63 2.37 15.34 19.91
C LYS A 63 3.36 14.32 20.48
N ASP A 64 3.01 13.04 20.42
CA ASP A 64 3.82 11.94 20.96
C ASP A 64 4.48 11.09 19.86
N LYS A 65 4.27 11.46 18.59
CA LYS A 65 4.75 10.76 17.39
C LYS A 65 4.26 9.31 17.31
N SER A 66 3.15 8.97 17.97
CA SER A 66 2.59 7.63 17.96
C SER A 66 1.72 7.37 16.72
N ILE A 67 1.67 6.10 16.34
CA ILE A 67 0.80 5.59 15.28
C ILE A 67 -0.20 4.63 15.93
N ILE A 68 -1.49 4.90 15.75
CA ILE A 68 -2.56 4.12 16.37
C ILE A 68 -3.50 3.63 15.27
N LEU A 69 -3.87 2.35 15.32
CA LEU A 69 -4.84 1.78 14.40
C LEU A 69 -6.21 2.47 14.55
N ASP A 70 -6.83 2.83 13.43
CA ASP A 70 -8.16 3.43 13.41
C ASP A 70 -9.22 2.44 12.92
N ASN A 71 -9.77 1.68 13.86
CA ASN A 71 -10.81 0.67 13.62
C ASN A 71 -12.11 1.22 13.02
N LYS A 72 -12.25 2.55 12.91
CA LYS A 72 -13.41 3.24 12.31
C LYS A 72 -13.12 3.76 10.90
N SER A 73 -12.09 3.26 10.24
CA SER A 73 -11.65 3.77 8.94
C SER A 73 -11.16 2.67 7.98
N GLY A 74 -11.22 2.98 6.68
CA GLY A 74 -10.68 2.12 5.62
C GLY A 74 -11.21 0.69 5.65
N ILE A 75 -10.33 -0.26 5.35
CA ILE A 75 -10.69 -1.69 5.27
C ILE A 75 -11.16 -2.27 6.61
N LEU A 76 -10.86 -1.63 7.74
CA LEU A 76 -11.32 -2.09 9.06
C LEU A 76 -12.83 -1.86 9.27
N LEU A 77 -13.48 -1.06 8.43
CA LEU A 77 -14.95 -0.99 8.37
C LEU A 77 -15.59 -2.32 7.91
N LEU A 78 -14.78 -3.26 7.41
CA LEU A 78 -15.19 -4.61 6.99
C LEU A 78 -14.73 -5.70 7.99
N ALA A 79 -14.27 -5.33 9.19
CA ALA A 79 -13.73 -6.28 10.17
C ALA A 79 -14.77 -7.27 10.72
N ASP A 80 -16.06 -6.95 10.63
CA ASP A 80 -17.16 -7.86 10.94
C ASP A 80 -17.30 -9.00 9.91
N LYS A 81 -16.82 -8.78 8.68
CA LYS A 81 -16.81 -9.77 7.59
C LYS A 81 -15.44 -10.43 7.38
N ILE A 82 -14.38 -9.87 7.93
CA ILE A 82 -13.00 -10.37 7.82
C ILE A 82 -12.37 -10.36 9.21
N ASP A 83 -12.63 -11.41 9.98
CA ASP A 83 -12.30 -11.52 11.41
C ASP A 83 -10.80 -11.35 11.74
N TYR A 84 -9.91 -11.71 10.82
CA TYR A 84 -8.46 -11.59 11.01
C TYR A 84 -7.89 -10.22 10.66
N ILE A 85 -8.63 -9.33 9.99
CA ILE A 85 -8.05 -8.14 9.36
C ILE A 85 -7.43 -7.18 10.37
N GLU A 86 -8.10 -6.97 11.50
CA GLU A 86 -7.62 -6.07 12.55
C GLU A 86 -6.28 -6.55 13.11
N ASN A 87 -6.16 -7.86 13.40
CA ASN A 87 -4.93 -8.45 13.91
C ASN A 87 -3.77 -8.35 12.91
N LYS A 88 -4.05 -8.54 11.61
CA LYS A 88 -3.02 -8.39 10.56
C LYS A 88 -2.54 -6.95 10.45
N TYR A 89 -3.43 -5.96 10.51
CA TYR A 89 -3.02 -4.56 10.48
C TYR A 89 -2.33 -4.09 11.76
N LYS A 90 -2.73 -4.59 12.94
CA LYS A 90 -1.98 -4.38 14.19
C LYS A 90 -0.54 -4.87 14.08
N LYS A 91 -0.29 -6.00 13.42
CA LYS A 91 1.09 -6.50 13.20
C LYS A 91 1.94 -5.51 12.38
N ILE A 92 1.38 -4.91 11.32
CA ILE A 92 2.07 -3.87 10.54
C ILE A 92 2.42 -2.68 11.46
N LEU A 93 1.44 -2.19 12.21
CA LEU A 93 1.60 -1.00 13.04
C LEU A 93 2.41 -1.24 14.32
N ASN A 94 2.59 -2.46 14.78
CA ASN A 94 3.42 -2.78 15.95
C ASN A 94 4.88 -3.09 15.60
N PHE A 95 5.22 -3.10 14.30
CA PHE A 95 6.58 -3.32 13.87
C PHE A 95 7.33 -1.99 13.85
N ASP A 96 8.12 -1.70 14.88
CA ASP A 96 8.77 -0.40 15.12
C ASP A 96 9.50 0.16 13.89
N ARG A 97 10.13 -0.70 13.09
CA ARG A 97 10.84 -0.29 11.86
C ARG A 97 9.92 0.37 10.82
N PHE A 98 8.64 0.05 10.82
CA PHE A 98 7.68 0.67 9.90
C PHE A 98 7.22 2.04 10.39
N HIS A 99 7.36 2.37 11.68
CA HIS A 99 6.88 3.66 12.20
C HIS A 99 7.58 4.84 11.54
N ASP A 100 8.89 4.75 11.37
CA ASP A 100 9.68 5.80 10.71
C ASP A 100 9.25 5.96 9.25
N VAL A 101 9.03 4.85 8.53
CA VAL A 101 8.55 4.88 7.14
C VAL A 101 7.16 5.50 7.04
N LEU A 102 6.23 5.09 7.90
CA LEU A 102 4.85 5.62 7.91
C LEU A 102 4.83 7.11 8.26
N LYS A 103 5.68 7.54 9.20
CA LYS A 103 5.85 8.95 9.55
C LYS A 103 6.43 9.76 8.40
N ASP A 104 7.42 9.24 7.69
CA ASP A 104 7.98 9.93 6.54
C ASP A 104 6.98 10.02 5.39
N ILE A 105 6.21 8.96 5.14
CA ILE A 105 5.06 8.97 4.22
C ILE A 105 4.05 10.06 4.62
N HIS A 106 3.66 10.12 5.90
CA HIS A 106 2.70 11.11 6.40
C HIS A 106 3.20 12.54 6.22
N LYS A 107 4.46 12.80 6.58
CA LYS A 107 5.11 14.11 6.41
C LYS A 107 5.15 14.51 4.94
N ILE A 108 5.64 13.64 4.06
CA ILE A 108 5.72 13.89 2.62
C ILE A 108 4.33 14.26 2.10
N ARG A 109 3.30 13.45 2.39
CA ARG A 109 1.93 13.70 1.94
C ARG A 109 1.39 15.05 2.43
N ASN A 110 1.54 15.34 3.72
CA ASN A 110 1.07 16.61 4.30
C ASN A 110 1.72 17.80 3.60
N LYS A 111 3.01 17.73 3.26
CA LYS A 111 3.69 18.82 2.54
C LYS A 111 3.17 18.99 1.12
N TYR A 112 2.95 17.92 0.37
CA TYR A 112 2.36 18.02 -0.97
C TYR A 112 0.93 18.57 -0.96
N ILE A 113 0.13 18.32 0.08
CA ILE A 113 -1.24 18.84 0.17
C ILE A 113 -1.26 20.32 0.55
N HIS A 114 -0.52 20.70 1.59
CA HIS A 114 -0.68 22.00 2.23
C HIS A 114 0.34 23.05 1.79
N GLU A 115 1.54 22.64 1.38
CA GLU A 115 2.65 23.54 1.05
C GLU A 115 3.45 23.07 -0.18
N PRO A 116 2.82 22.69 -1.31
CA PRO A 116 3.53 22.13 -2.47
C PRO A 116 4.55 23.10 -3.08
N HIS A 117 4.32 24.41 -2.98
CA HIS A 117 5.25 25.45 -3.46
C HIS A 117 6.55 25.54 -2.66
N ASN A 118 6.64 24.86 -1.51
CA ASN A 118 7.85 24.78 -0.68
C ASN A 118 8.62 23.47 -0.86
N ILE A 119 8.21 22.64 -1.83
CA ILE A 119 8.86 21.38 -2.18
C ILE A 119 9.77 21.61 -3.39
N SER A 120 11.01 21.17 -3.30
CA SER A 120 11.93 21.13 -4.43
C SER A 120 12.59 19.76 -4.54
N TYR A 121 12.78 19.29 -5.77
CA TYR A 121 13.52 18.06 -6.07
C TYR A 121 14.92 18.06 -5.42
N ALA A 122 15.32 16.95 -4.81
CA ALA A 122 16.67 16.77 -4.29
C ALA A 122 17.43 15.71 -5.10
N PHE A 123 16.89 14.49 -5.17
CA PHE A 123 17.50 13.39 -5.92
C PHE A 123 16.47 12.32 -6.26
N SER A 124 16.74 11.58 -7.33
CA SER A 124 16.14 10.31 -7.67
C SER A 124 17.27 9.40 -8.09
N VAL A 125 17.56 8.38 -7.29
CA VAL A 125 18.61 7.39 -7.58
C VAL A 125 17.99 6.02 -7.73
N GLY A 126 18.40 5.29 -8.75
CA GLY A 126 17.88 3.97 -9.05
C GLY A 126 18.96 3.03 -9.51
N GLY A 127 18.85 1.79 -9.05
CA GLY A 127 19.58 0.63 -9.52
C GLY A 127 18.63 -0.55 -9.65
N THR A 128 19.11 -1.68 -10.17
CA THR A 128 18.26 -2.83 -10.49
C THR A 128 17.49 -3.40 -9.30
N SER A 129 17.91 -3.14 -8.06
CA SER A 129 17.31 -3.69 -6.83
C SER A 129 16.89 -2.63 -5.80
N ILE A 130 17.18 -1.35 -6.04
CA ILE A 130 16.84 -0.26 -5.13
C ILE A 130 16.53 1.01 -5.93
N CYS A 131 15.47 1.70 -5.56
CA CYS A 131 15.21 3.04 -6.02
C CYS A 131 14.88 3.91 -4.82
N SER A 132 15.36 5.14 -4.82
CA SER A 132 15.13 6.10 -3.75
C SER A 132 14.86 7.46 -4.35
N MET A 133 13.93 8.17 -3.73
CA MET A 133 13.58 9.54 -4.06
C MET A 133 13.78 10.43 -2.82
N GLY A 134 14.29 11.63 -3.05
CA GLY A 134 14.47 12.65 -2.03
C GLY A 134 13.96 14.00 -2.52
N LEU A 135 13.35 14.74 -1.60
CA LEU A 135 12.87 16.11 -1.80
C LEU A 135 13.28 16.98 -0.62
N TYR A 136 13.50 18.27 -0.89
CA TYR A 136 13.63 19.27 0.15
C TYR A 136 12.27 19.91 0.40
N TYR A 137 11.85 19.93 1.65
CA TYR A 137 10.82 20.85 2.12
C TYR A 137 11.52 21.95 2.92
N LYS A 138 11.55 23.17 2.37
CA LYS A 138 12.41 24.26 2.86
C LYS A 138 13.87 23.78 2.92
N ASN A 139 14.42 23.54 4.11
CA ASN A 139 15.79 23.06 4.30
C ASN A 139 15.87 21.60 4.81
N GLN A 140 14.73 20.92 4.95
CA GLN A 140 14.68 19.56 5.46
C GLN A 140 14.65 18.56 4.29
N LEU A 141 15.61 17.65 4.25
CA LEU A 141 15.56 16.50 3.35
C LEU A 141 14.52 15.49 3.85
N LEU A 142 13.59 15.13 2.99
CA LEU A 142 12.68 14.01 3.15
C LEU A 142 12.96 13.00 2.05
N SER A 143 13.04 11.73 2.39
CA SER A 143 13.37 10.69 1.43
C SER A 143 12.58 9.43 1.67
N ILE A 144 12.31 8.68 0.60
CA ILE A 144 11.72 7.36 0.68
C ILE A 144 12.37 6.44 -0.35
N SER A 145 12.35 5.15 -0.05
CA SER A 145 13.00 4.13 -0.88
C SER A 145 12.09 2.95 -1.14
N SER A 146 12.29 2.27 -2.27
CA SER A 146 11.61 1.03 -2.59
C SER A 146 11.91 -0.05 -1.55
N VAL A 147 13.11 -0.05 -0.95
CA VAL A 147 13.54 -1.04 0.07
C VAL A 147 12.86 -0.87 1.42
N SER A 148 12.47 0.35 1.79
CA SER A 148 11.72 0.64 3.03
C SER A 148 10.22 0.39 2.86
N LEU A 149 9.70 0.60 1.65
CA LEU A 149 8.30 0.35 1.29
C LEU A 149 8.00 -1.14 1.06
N ALA A 150 8.91 -1.87 0.41
CA ALA A 150 8.69 -3.24 -0.04
C ALA A 150 8.19 -4.20 1.05
N PRO A 151 8.70 -4.19 2.29
CA PRO A 151 8.23 -5.10 3.33
C PRO A 151 6.76 -4.84 3.72
N ILE A 152 6.34 -3.57 3.79
CA ILE A 152 4.95 -3.19 4.08
C ILE A 152 4.04 -3.71 2.98
N VAL A 153 4.40 -3.44 1.72
CA VAL A 153 3.61 -3.87 0.55
C VAL A 153 3.58 -5.39 0.43
N TYR A 154 4.69 -6.06 0.73
CA TYR A 154 4.77 -7.53 0.70
C TYR A 154 3.81 -8.15 1.71
N TYR A 155 3.78 -7.60 2.93
CA TYR A 155 2.86 -8.06 3.95
C TYR A 155 1.40 -7.81 3.55
N LEU A 156 1.09 -6.63 3.01
CA LEU A 156 -0.25 -6.31 2.49
C LEU A 156 -0.66 -7.25 1.36
N ASN A 157 0.23 -7.57 0.42
CA ASN A 157 -0.01 -8.53 -0.65
C ASN A 157 -0.50 -9.88 -0.13
N LYS A 158 0.13 -10.39 0.92
CA LYS A 158 -0.28 -11.66 1.54
C LYS A 158 -1.61 -11.56 2.25
N VAL A 159 -1.86 -10.46 2.98
CA VAL A 159 -3.17 -10.22 3.61
C VAL A 159 -4.27 -10.17 2.54
N PHE A 160 -4.05 -9.49 1.42
CA PHE A 160 -5.01 -9.39 0.34
C PHE A 160 -5.17 -10.69 -0.45
N GLU A 161 -4.14 -11.53 -0.57
CA GLU A 161 -4.29 -12.90 -1.08
C GLU A 161 -5.22 -13.73 -0.20
N MET A 162 -5.14 -13.60 1.14
CA MET A 162 -6.07 -14.27 2.05
C MET A 162 -7.50 -13.79 1.81
N ILE A 163 -7.72 -12.46 1.80
CA ILE A 163 -9.05 -11.87 1.57
C ILE A 163 -9.61 -12.29 0.21
N LYS A 164 -8.77 -12.33 -0.82
CA LYS A 164 -9.14 -12.80 -2.16
C LYS A 164 -9.58 -14.25 -2.12
N SER A 165 -8.82 -15.12 -1.46
CA SER A 165 -9.16 -16.54 -1.33
C SER A 165 -10.52 -16.72 -0.64
N ASP A 166 -10.77 -15.98 0.44
CA ASP A 166 -12.04 -16.05 1.16
C ASP A 166 -13.20 -15.52 0.30
N SER A 167 -12.96 -14.43 -0.45
CA SER A 167 -13.94 -13.86 -1.38
C SER A 167 -14.30 -14.83 -2.52
N VAL A 168 -13.30 -15.50 -3.10
CA VAL A 168 -13.50 -16.52 -4.15
C VAL A 168 -14.29 -17.70 -3.61
N LYS A 169 -13.95 -18.23 -2.42
CA LYS A 169 -14.72 -19.30 -1.78
C LYS A 169 -16.19 -18.90 -1.54
N LEU A 170 -16.43 -17.66 -1.11
CA LEU A 170 -17.77 -17.10 -0.94
C LEU A 170 -18.55 -17.08 -2.25
N ILE A 171 -17.91 -16.72 -3.36
CA ILE A 171 -18.53 -16.69 -4.70
C ILE A 171 -18.81 -18.13 -5.20
N GLU A 172 -17.91 -19.07 -4.93
CA GLU A 172 -18.06 -20.47 -5.36
C GLU A 172 -19.23 -21.20 -4.68
N GLN A 173 -19.70 -20.73 -3.52
CA GLN A 173 -20.82 -21.32 -2.77
C GLN A 173 -22.18 -21.15 -3.47
N ASP A 174 -22.33 -20.22 -4.41
CA ASP A 174 -23.58 -19.99 -5.12
C ASP A 174 -23.30 -19.63 -6.58
N GLU A 175 -23.74 -20.48 -7.51
CA GLU A 175 -23.47 -20.32 -8.94
C GLU A 175 -23.94 -18.99 -9.49
N LYS A 176 -24.98 -18.39 -8.89
CA LYS A 176 -25.46 -17.07 -9.33
C LYS A 176 -24.33 -16.05 -9.31
N TYR A 177 -23.39 -16.16 -8.37
CA TYR A 177 -22.31 -15.19 -8.18
C TYR A 177 -21.18 -15.31 -9.21
N LYS A 178 -21.06 -16.46 -9.90
CA LYS A 178 -20.05 -16.68 -10.95
C LYS A 178 -20.37 -15.90 -12.22
N GLU A 179 -21.64 -15.59 -12.46
CA GLU A 179 -22.10 -14.84 -13.63
C GLU A 179 -21.91 -13.31 -13.49
N TYR A 180 -21.55 -12.83 -12.29
CA TYR A 180 -21.40 -11.40 -12.05
C TYR A 180 -19.97 -10.92 -12.35
N PRO A 181 -19.81 -9.65 -12.80
CA PRO A 181 -18.50 -9.07 -13.14
C PRO A 181 -17.45 -9.09 -12.02
N TYR A 182 -17.88 -9.13 -10.74
CA TYR A 182 -16.93 -9.16 -9.64
C TYR A 182 -16.16 -10.48 -9.54
N TYR A 183 -16.72 -11.61 -9.98
CA TYR A 183 -15.99 -12.89 -9.95
C TYR A 183 -14.73 -12.80 -10.78
N GLU A 184 -14.87 -12.41 -12.05
CA GLU A 184 -13.75 -12.15 -12.95
C GLU A 184 -12.78 -11.11 -12.37
N THR A 185 -13.32 -10.03 -11.80
CA THR A 185 -12.53 -8.97 -11.19
C THR A 185 -11.64 -9.50 -10.06
N PHE A 186 -12.18 -10.30 -9.13
CA PHE A 186 -11.40 -10.86 -8.02
C PHE A 186 -10.39 -11.90 -8.49
N THR A 187 -10.75 -12.76 -9.44
CA THR A 187 -9.82 -13.77 -9.97
C THR A 187 -8.65 -13.16 -10.74
N ASN A 188 -8.85 -11.97 -11.33
CA ASN A 188 -7.81 -11.28 -12.10
C ASN A 188 -6.79 -10.53 -11.22
N PHE A 189 -7.08 -10.28 -9.95
CA PHE A 189 -6.08 -9.73 -9.03
C PHE A 189 -5.06 -10.82 -8.64
N ASP A 190 -3.78 -10.56 -8.90
CA ASP A 190 -2.68 -11.41 -8.44
C ASP A 190 -1.70 -10.60 -7.58
N PHE A 191 -1.72 -10.80 -6.27
CA PHE A 191 -0.76 -10.26 -5.30
C PHE A 191 0.30 -11.28 -4.87
N SER A 192 0.18 -12.53 -5.32
CA SER A 192 1.08 -13.62 -4.95
C SER A 192 2.45 -13.53 -5.63
N ARG A 193 2.47 -13.05 -6.89
CA ARG A 193 3.67 -13.04 -7.75
C ARG A 193 3.93 -11.66 -8.33
N LYS A 194 4.50 -10.78 -7.51
CA LYS A 194 4.93 -9.46 -7.98
C LYS A 194 6.43 -9.50 -8.31
N SER A 195 6.80 -9.09 -9.53
CA SER A 195 8.19 -9.17 -9.99
C SER A 195 9.15 -8.43 -9.07
N TRP A 196 8.70 -7.30 -8.50
CA TRP A 196 9.49 -6.53 -7.57
C TRP A 196 9.85 -7.29 -6.28
N ASN A 197 9.06 -8.30 -5.87
CA ASN A 197 9.34 -9.11 -4.67
C ASN A 197 10.68 -9.87 -4.77
N TYR A 198 11.12 -10.18 -5.99
CA TYR A 198 12.36 -10.92 -6.24
C TYR A 198 13.54 -10.02 -6.58
N THR A 199 13.28 -8.70 -6.65
CA THR A 199 14.21 -7.72 -7.18
C THR A 199 14.60 -6.70 -6.13
N ILE A 200 13.64 -6.21 -5.34
CA ILE A 200 13.93 -5.34 -4.21
C ILE A 200 14.58 -6.18 -3.11
N LEU A 201 15.74 -5.73 -2.63
CA LEU A 201 16.32 -6.24 -1.39
C LEU A 201 15.68 -5.47 -0.21
N PRO A 202 14.72 -6.06 0.52
CA PRO A 202 14.02 -5.35 1.59
C PRO A 202 15.00 -4.94 2.70
N GLU A 203 14.79 -3.76 3.27
CA GLU A 203 15.62 -3.26 4.37
C GLU A 203 15.47 -4.10 5.65
N TYR A 204 14.28 -4.67 5.83
CA TYR A 204 13.96 -5.56 6.94
C TYR A 204 12.93 -6.61 6.50
N LEU A 205 12.98 -7.77 7.14
CA LEU A 205 11.97 -8.81 6.98
C LEU A 205 10.99 -8.68 8.15
N MET A 206 9.69 -8.58 7.84
CA MET A 206 8.68 -8.83 8.87
C MET A 206 8.75 -10.33 9.21
N PRO A 207 8.87 -10.71 10.50
CA PRO A 207 8.76 -12.11 10.88
C PRO A 207 7.41 -12.66 10.42
N ASP A 208 7.40 -13.94 10.03
CA ASP A 208 6.31 -14.60 9.30
C ASP A 208 4.91 -14.47 9.93
N PHE A 209 3.91 -14.82 9.11
CA PHE A 209 2.45 -14.65 9.28
C PHE A 209 1.84 -15.10 10.61
#